data_AF-A0A291LZR0-F1
#
_entry.id   AF-A0A291LZR0-F1
#
_cell.length_a   1.000
_cell.length_b   1.000
_cell.length_c   1.000
_cell.angle_alpha   90.00
_cell.angle_beta   90.00
_cell.angle_gamma   90.00
#
_symmetry.space_group_name_H-M   'P 1'
#
loop_
_entity.id
_entity.type
_entity.pdbx_description
1 polymer ?
#
loop_
_entity_poly.entity_id
_entity_poly.type
_entity_poly.pdbx_seq_one_letter_code
_entity_poly.pdbx_strand_id
1 'polypeptide(L)' 'MRRILKVSDAPGHARALSALILLESEIEAARQARHGAYSYARHVEILIAILAESRLLRLSTEGCG' A
#
# COMPACT_ATOMS: atom_id res chain seq x y z
N MET A 1 -2.83 -26.82 -5.33
CA MET A 1 -1.84 -26.88 -6.42
C MET A 1 -0.70 -25.91 -6.10
N ARG A 2 0.30 -26.38 -5.34
CA ARG A 2 1.56 -25.68 -5.01
C ARG A 2 2.56 -25.98 -6.13
N ARG A 3 3.12 -24.94 -6.75
CA ARG A 3 4.34 -24.86 -7.60
C ARG A 3 4.04 -23.96 -8.81
N ILE A 4 4.70 -22.81 -8.93
CA ILE A 4 5.35 -22.35 -10.17
C ILE A 4 6.00 -20.95 -10.06
N LEU A 5 5.66 -20.08 -9.10
CA LEU A 5 6.32 -18.77 -9.04
C LEU A 5 7.45 -18.74 -8.02
N LYS A 6 8.48 -19.53 -8.32
CA LYS A 6 9.83 -19.31 -7.81
C LYS A 6 10.37 -18.15 -8.66
N VAL A 7 10.41 -16.93 -8.09
CA VAL A 7 10.95 -15.64 -8.62
C VAL A 7 9.89 -14.53 -8.79
N SER A 8 9.98 -13.54 -7.89
CA SER A 8 9.75 -12.09 -8.12
C SER A 8 8.38 -11.44 -7.91
N ASP A 9 7.64 -11.73 -6.83
CA ASP A 9 6.52 -10.83 -6.42
C ASP A 9 6.93 -9.82 -5.31
N ALA A 10 8.06 -10.08 -4.64
CA ALA A 10 8.57 -9.24 -3.54
C ALA A 10 8.91 -7.77 -3.91
N PRO A 11 9.45 -7.44 -5.10
CA PRO A 11 9.76 -6.05 -5.44
C PRO A 11 8.52 -5.21 -5.77
N GLY A 12 7.46 -5.84 -6.29
CA GLY A 12 6.24 -5.16 -6.73
C GLY A 12 5.44 -4.60 -5.56
N HIS A 13 5.14 -5.44 -4.57
CA HIS A 13 4.40 -5.06 -3.37
C HIS A 13 5.14 -4.03 -2.52
N ALA A 14 6.46 -4.18 -2.36
CA ALA A 14 7.26 -3.20 -1.63
C ALA A 14 7.21 -1.81 -2.31
N ARG A 15 7.34 -1.77 -3.65
CA ARG A 15 7.26 -0.52 -4.41
C ARG A 15 5.86 0.09 -4.40
N ALA A 16 4.82 -0.74 -4.52
CA ALA A 16 3.43 -0.30 -4.43
C ALA A 16 3.12 0.30 -3.05
N LEU A 17 3.56 -0.37 -1.97
CA LEU A 17 3.43 0.13 -0.61
C LEU A 17 4.14 1.47 -0.41
N SER A 18 5.37 1.63 -0.92
CA SER A 18 6.09 2.92 -0.85
C SER A 18 5.34 4.04 -1.56
N ALA A 19 4.76 3.77 -2.75
CA ALA A 19 3.98 4.75 -3.47
C ALA A 19 2.69 5.14 -2.73
N LEU A 20 2.02 4.17 -2.10
CA LEU A 20 0.82 4.42 -1.30
C LEU A 20 1.11 5.24 -0.04
N ILE A 21 2.25 5.00 0.63
CA ILE A 21 2.69 5.81 1.79
C ILE A 21 2.93 7.26 1.37
N LEU A 22 3.55 7.50 0.21
CA LEU A 22 3.75 8.86 -0.29
C LEU A 22 2.40 9.55 -0.56
N LEU A 23 1.46 8.85 -1.21
CA LEU A 23 0.13 9.38 -1.49
C LEU A 23 -0.68 9.66 -0.22
N GLU A 24 -0.54 8.83 0.81
CA GLU A 24 -1.14 9.06 2.12
C GLU A 24 -0.61 10.35 2.75
N SER A 25 0.70 10.57 2.70
CA SER A 25 1.33 11.78 3.25
C SER A 25 0.85 13.06 2.55
N GLU A 26 0.61 13.02 1.23
CA GLU A 26 0.06 14.15 0.47
C GLU A 26 -1.38 14.46 0.89
N ILE A 27 -2.20 13.42 1.12
CA ILE A 27 -3.59 13.59 1.57
C ILE A 27 -3.66 14.06 3.02
N GLU A 28 -2.80 13.57 3.89
CA GLU A 28 -2.72 14.02 5.28
C GLU A 28 -2.30 15.50 5.34
N ALA A 29 -1.36 15.93 4.49
CA ALA A 29 -1.02 17.34 4.34
C ALA A 29 -2.24 18.17 3.86
N ALA A 30 -3.00 17.68 2.89
CA ALA A 30 -4.23 18.35 2.42
C ALA A 30 -5.31 18.42 3.51
N ARG A 31 -5.45 17.38 4.33
CA ARG A 31 -6.35 17.34 5.50
C ARG A 31 -5.96 18.40 6.52
N GLN A 32 -4.68 18.49 6.87
CA GLN A 32 -4.15 19.46 7.84
C GLN A 32 -4.30 20.90 7.35
N ALA A 33 -4.07 21.13 6.05
CA ALA A 33 -4.27 22.42 5.41
C ALA A 33 -5.75 22.84 5.28
N ARG A 34 -6.71 21.99 5.73
CA ARG A 34 -8.16 22.18 5.54
C ARG A 34 -8.52 22.49 4.08
N HIS A 35 -7.80 21.87 3.15
CA HIS A 35 -7.97 22.16 1.74
C HIS A 35 -9.36 21.70 1.28
N GLY A 36 -10.11 22.56 0.58
CA GLY A 36 -11.46 22.23 0.10
C GLY A 36 -11.53 21.04 -0.89
N ALA A 37 -10.38 20.57 -1.38
CA ALA A 37 -10.25 19.40 -2.25
C ALA A 37 -9.98 18.09 -1.47
N TYR A 38 -9.86 18.15 -0.14
CA TYR A 38 -9.71 16.96 0.69
C TYR A 38 -10.97 16.09 0.64
N SER A 39 -10.79 14.79 0.39
CA SER A 39 -11.85 13.79 0.46
C SER A 39 -11.49 12.72 1.48
N TYR A 40 -12.25 12.67 2.56
CA TYR A 40 -12.12 11.63 3.59
C TYR A 40 -12.29 10.22 3.01
N ALA A 41 -13.21 10.03 2.05
CA ALA A 41 -13.42 8.74 1.41
C ALA A 41 -12.16 8.26 0.69
N ARG A 42 -11.49 9.16 -0.06
CA ARG A 42 -10.23 8.86 -0.74
C ARG A 42 -9.10 8.52 0.24
N HIS A 43 -9.05 9.20 1.39
CA HIS A 43 -8.06 8.91 2.43
C HIS A 43 -8.23 7.48 2.97
N VAL A 44 -9.48 7.07 3.26
CA VAL A 44 -9.79 5.72 3.73
C VAL A 44 -9.43 4.66 2.68
N GLU A 45 -9.72 4.89 1.40
CA GLU A 45 -9.33 3.97 0.30
C GLU A 45 -7.81 3.73 0.27
N ILE A 46 -7.01 4.79 0.47
CA ILE A 46 -5.55 4.68 0.49
C ILE A 46 -5.06 3.92 1.72
N LEU A 47 -5.65 4.17 2.89
CA LEU A 47 -5.32 3.40 4.11
C LEU A 47 -5.66 1.92 3.95
N ILE A 48 -6.78 1.59 3.30
CA ILE A 48 -7.15 0.20 2.96
C ILE A 48 -6.13 -0.41 2.01
N ALA A 49 -5.72 0.32 0.97
CA ALA A 49 -4.71 -0.15 0.01
C ALA A 49 -3.35 -0.41 0.69
N ILE A 50 -2.90 0.49 1.58
CA ILE A 50 -1.68 0.30 2.39
C ILE A 50 -1.80 -0.97 3.23
N LEU A 51 -2.94 -1.16 3.90
CA LEU A 51 -3.15 -2.34 4.73
C LEU A 51 -3.15 -3.63 3.88
N ALA A 52 -3.77 -3.62 2.70
CA ALA A 52 -3.78 -4.74 1.78
C ALA A 52 -2.36 -5.08 1.29
N GLU A 53 -1.61 -4.09 0.78
CA GLU A 53 -0.23 -4.27 0.33
C GLU A 53 0.70 -4.72 1.46
N SER A 54 0.51 -4.21 2.69
CA SER A 54 1.30 -4.66 3.85
C SER A 54 1.08 -6.14 4.19
N ARG A 55 -0.15 -6.63 3.99
CA ARG A 55 -0.49 -8.05 4.20
C ARG A 55 0.09 -8.91 3.07
N LEU A 56 -0.04 -8.47 1.82
CA LEU A 56 0.53 -9.17 0.66
C LEU A 56 2.06 -9.24 0.75
N LEU A 57 2.71 -8.15 1.18
CA LEU A 57 4.15 -8.12 1.42
C LEU A 57 4.55 -9.11 2.51
N ARG A 58 3.83 -9.16 3.65
CA ARG A 58 4.08 -10.15 4.71
C ARG A 58 3.95 -11.58 4.19
N LEU A 59 2.85 -11.91 3.52
CA LEU A 59 2.63 -13.24 2.96
C LEU A 59 3.69 -13.62 1.91
N SER A 60 4.14 -12.65 1.11
CA SER A 60 5.22 -12.82 0.13
C SER A 60 6.57 -13.09 0.80
N THR A 61 6.84 -12.45 1.94
CA THR A 61 8.06 -12.69 2.73
C THR A 61 8.00 -14.00 3.52
N GLU A 62 6.82 -14.41 4.01
CA GLU A 62 6.60 -15.63 4.80
C GLU A 62 6.58 -16.91 3.93
N GLY A 63 6.18 -16.80 2.66
CA GLY A 63 6.22 -17.89 1.69
C GLY A 63 7.63 -18.26 1.19
N CYS A 64 8.66 -17.49 1.61
CA CYS A 64 10.06 -17.69 1.25
C CYS A 64 10.95 -18.13 2.44
N GLY A 65 10.34 -18.71 3.49
CA GLY A 65 11.03 -19.36 4.62
C GLY A 65 11.02 -20.88 4.53
#